data_AF-A0A655FYX7-F1
#
_entry.id   AF-A0A655FYX7-F1
#
_cell.length_a   1.000
_cell.length_b   1.000
_cell.length_c   1.000
_cell.angle_alpha   90.00
_cell.angle_beta   90.00
_cell.angle_gamma   90.00
#
_symmetry.space_group_name_H-M   'P 1'
#
loop_
_entity.id
_entity.type
_entity.pdbx_description
1 polymer ?
#
loop_
_entity_poly.entity_id
_entity_poly.type
_entity_poly.pdbx_seq_one_letter_code
_entity_poly.pdbx_strand_id
1 'polypeptide(L)' 'MLAHALAQLRPLPERLVMVGDRSHDVDGAAAHGIDTVVVGWGYGRADFIDKTSTTVVTHAATIDELREALGV' A
#
# COMPACT_ATOMS: atom_id res chain seq x y z
N MET A 1 4.76 -13.35 -1.65
CA MET A 1 4.78 -12.98 -0.21
C MET A 1 3.40 -12.57 0.28
N LEU A 2 2.76 -11.54 -0.31
CA LEU A 2 1.41 -11.11 0.09
C LEU A 2 0.35 -12.23 0.06
N ALA A 3 0.26 -13.01 -1.03
CA ALA A 3 -0.67 -14.14 -1.12
C ALA A 3 -0.53 -15.15 0.03
N HIS A 4 0.70 -15.39 0.50
CA HIS A 4 0.95 -16.30 1.62
C HIS A 4 0.49 -15.69 2.95
N ALA A 5 0.74 -14.41 3.17
CA ALA A 5 0.23 -13.68 4.34
C ALA A 5 -1.30 -13.69 4.39
N LEU A 6 -1.97 -13.41 3.26
CA LEU A 6 -3.43 -13.47 3.16
C LEU A 6 -3.98 -14.87 3.46
N ALA A 7 -3.27 -15.93 3.09
CA ALA A 7 -3.67 -17.29 3.40
C ALA A 7 -3.59 -17.60 4.90
N GLN A 8 -2.57 -17.08 5.60
CA GLN A 8 -2.40 -17.26 7.04
C GLN A 8 -3.40 -16.45 7.87
N LEU A 9 -3.86 -15.31 7.37
CA LEU A 9 -4.76 -14.40 8.07
C LEU A 9 -6.25 -14.78 7.94
N ARG A 10 -6.59 -15.88 7.27
CA ARG A 10 -8.00 -16.25 7.06
C ARG A 10 -8.71 -16.59 8.40
N PRO A 11 -9.97 -16.16 8.58
CA PRO A 11 -10.78 -15.35 7.65
C PRO A 11 -10.31 -13.89 7.59
N LEU A 12 -10.36 -13.31 6.39
CA LEU A 12 -9.95 -11.91 6.22
C LEU A 12 -11.02 -10.96 6.80
N PRO A 13 -10.61 -9.83 7.39
CA PRO A 13 -11.53 -8.78 7.83
C PRO A 13 -12.21 -8.10 6.65
N GLU A 14 -13.35 -7.46 6.90
CA GLU A 14 -14.10 -6.68 5.88
C GLU A 14 -13.31 -5.48 5.36
N ARG A 15 -12.48 -4.86 6.21
CA ARG A 15 -11.61 -3.74 5.84
C ARG A 15 -10.17 -4.20 5.89
N LEU A 16 -9.50 -4.13 4.76
CA LEU A 16 -8.10 -4.49 4.59
C LEU A 16 -7.43 -3.46 3.67
N VAL A 17 -6.27 -2.97 4.08
CA VAL A 17 -5.47 -2.03 3.31
C VAL A 17 -4.00 -2.45 3.41
N MET A 18 -3.27 -2.33 2.31
CA MET A 18 -1.82 -2.50 2.27
C MET A 18 -1.16 -1.16 2.58
N VAL A 19 -0.12 -1.18 3.41
CA VAL A 19 0.77 -0.02 3.61
C VAL A 19 2.15 -0.46 3.18
N GLY A 20 2.69 0.20 2.16
CA GLY A 20 3.96 -0.17 1.53
C GLY A 20 4.73 1.04 1.03
N ASP A 21 6.00 0.84 0.66
CA ASP A 21 6.87 1.92 0.20
C ASP A 21 7.35 1.73 -1.24
N ARG A 22 7.06 0.58 -1.87
CA ARG A 22 7.52 0.21 -3.22
C ARG A 22 6.37 -0.07 -4.18
N SER A 23 6.66 0.02 -5.48
CA SER A 23 5.67 -0.34 -6.52
C SER A 23 5.17 -1.79 -6.40
N HIS A 24 6.05 -2.71 -5.96
CA HIS A 24 5.69 -4.11 -5.72
C HIS A 24 4.59 -4.28 -4.65
N ASP A 25 4.50 -3.38 -3.68
CA ASP A 25 3.44 -3.42 -2.66
C ASP A 25 2.09 -3.07 -3.29
N VAL A 26 2.08 -2.03 -4.13
CA VAL A 26 0.91 -1.57 -4.89
C VAL A 26 0.44 -2.65 -5.87
N ASP A 27 1.34 -3.16 -6.71
CA ASP A 27 1.01 -4.17 -7.72
C ASP A 27 0.55 -5.48 -7.07
N GLY A 28 1.21 -5.87 -5.98
CA GLY A 28 0.84 -7.05 -5.20
C GLY A 28 -0.55 -6.93 -4.60
N ALA A 29 -0.86 -5.79 -3.97
CA ALA A 29 -2.17 -5.56 -3.36
C ALA A 29 -3.29 -5.44 -4.39
N ALA A 30 -3.05 -4.74 -5.50
CA ALA A 30 -3.99 -4.62 -6.61
C ALA A 30 -4.37 -5.99 -7.22
N ALA A 31 -3.40 -6.90 -7.35
CA ALA A 31 -3.66 -8.28 -7.80
C ALA A 31 -4.59 -9.09 -6.88
N HIS A 32 -4.78 -8.63 -5.64
CA HIS A 32 -5.69 -9.21 -4.65
C HIS A 32 -6.90 -8.32 -4.33
N GLY A 33 -7.09 -7.21 -5.05
CA GLY A 33 -8.20 -6.27 -4.83
C GLY A 33 -8.10 -5.49 -3.51
N ILE A 34 -6.88 -5.26 -3.03
CA ILE A 34 -6.61 -4.54 -1.78
C ILE A 34 -6.06 -3.15 -2.10
N ASP A 35 -6.65 -2.12 -1.50
CA ASP A 35 -6.16 -0.74 -1.62
C ASP A 35 -4.78 -0.58 -0.98
N THR A 36 -3.96 0.34 -1.50
CA THR A 36 -2.62 0.61 -0.97
C THR A 36 -2.42 2.07 -0.61
N VAL A 37 -1.88 2.32 0.58
CA VAL A 37 -1.29 3.61 0.97
C VAL A 37 0.23 3.51 0.84
N VAL A 38 0.81 4.39 0.03
CA VAL A 38 2.25 4.43 -0.22
C VAL A 38 2.92 5.42 0.73
N VAL A 39 3.88 4.96 1.52
CA VAL A 39 4.61 5.80 2.46
C VAL A 39 5.92 6.34 1.89
N GLY A 40 6.22 7.61 2.16
CA GLY A 40 7.35 8.32 1.56
C GLY A 40 8.71 8.13 2.26
N TRP A 41 8.74 7.45 3.40
CA TRP A 41 9.95 7.29 4.23
C TRP A 41 10.64 5.93 4.08
N GLY A 42 10.21 5.11 3.11
CA GLY A 42 10.87 3.86 2.75
C GLY A 42 11.94 3.99 1.66
N TYR A 43 12.43 2.85 1.17
CA TYR A 43 13.45 2.75 0.14
C TYR A 43 12.89 2.86 -1.28
N GLY A 44 11.59 2.63 -1.48
CA GLY A 44 10.94 2.74 -2.79
C GLY A 44 10.61 4.16 -3.24
N ARG A 45 11.14 5.20 -2.56
CA ARG A 45 10.90 6.59 -2.96
C ARG A 45 11.22 6.84 -4.44
N ALA A 46 12.27 6.21 -4.96
CA ALA A 46 12.66 6.33 -6.37
C ALA A 46 11.67 5.65 -7.34
N ASP A 47 10.91 4.65 -6.89
CA ASP A 47 9.95 3.90 -7.70
C ASP A 47 8.81 4.81 -8.19
N PHE A 48 8.58 5.93 -7.50
CA PHE A 48 7.48 6.88 -7.75
C PHE A 48 7.94 8.27 -8.22
N ILE A 49 9.25 8.50 -8.45
CA ILE A 49 9.78 9.81 -8.87
C ILE A 49 9.63 10.09 -10.37
N ASP A 50 9.62 9.05 -11.23
CA ASP A 50 9.84 9.23 -12.68
C ASP A 50 8.76 8.64 -13.61
N LYS A 51 7.64 8.11 -13.09
CA LYS A 51 6.61 7.46 -13.92
C LYS A 51 5.23 7.80 -13.39
N THR A 52 4.32 8.40 -14.16
CA THR A 52 3.34 7.69 -15.03
C THR A 52 2.72 6.44 -14.41
N SER A 53 2.70 6.32 -13.08
CA SER A 53 1.90 5.34 -12.39
C SER A 53 0.44 5.76 -12.56
N THR A 54 -0.23 5.13 -13.53
CA THR A 54 -1.66 5.35 -13.83
C THR A 54 -2.57 4.91 -12.67
N THR A 55 -2.02 4.21 -11.68
CA THR A 55 -2.72 3.82 -10.47
C THR A 55 -2.79 5.01 -9.52
N VAL A 56 -4.00 5.53 -9.31
CA VAL A 56 -4.28 6.52 -8.26
C VAL A 56 -4.06 5.84 -6.92
N VAL A 57 -2.89 6.07 -6.30
CA VAL A 57 -2.55 5.60 -4.96
C VAL A 57 -2.52 6.77 -3.98
N THR A 58 -2.96 6.50 -2.75
CA THR A 58 -2.86 7.48 -1.66
C THR A 58 -1.41 7.51 -1.18
N HIS A 59 -0.79 8.69 -1.14
CA HIS A 59 0.56 8.86 -0.63
C HIS A 59 0.56 9.53 0.75
N ALA A 60 1.36 9.01 1.67
CA ALA A 60 1.60 9.60 2.99
C ALA A 60 3.10 9.84 3.17
N ALA A 61 3.51 11.10 3.30
CA ALA A 61 4.89 11.50 3.58
C ALA A 61 5.20 11.52 5.09
N THR A 62 4.16 11.61 5.93
CA THR A 62 4.28 11.63 7.39
C THR A 62 3.39 10.58 8.08
N ILE A 63 3.66 10.30 9.35
CA ILE A 63 2.81 9.43 10.17
C ILE A 63 1.42 10.04 10.36
N ASP A 64 1.31 11.37 10.45
CA ASP A 64 0.03 12.06 10.61
C ASP A 64 -0.84 11.91 9.35
N GLU A 65 -0.25 12.05 8.17
CA GLU A 65 -0.94 11.76 6.89
C GLU A 65 -1.36 10.30 6.77
N LEU A 66 -0.54 9.36 7.25
CA LEU A 66 -0.93 7.95 7.28
C LEU A 66 -2.12 7.71 8.22
N ARG A 67 -2.13 8.35 9.39
CA ARG A 67 -3.26 8.27 10.33
C ARG A 67 -4.54 8.80 9.72
N GLU A 68 -4.46 9.95 9.05
CA GLU A 68 -5.59 10.54 8.31
C GLU A 68 -6.11 9.58 7.24
N ALA A 69 -5.22 9.01 6.42
CA ALA A 69 -5.59 8.06 5.38
C ALA A 69 -6.26 6.77 5.93
N LEU A 70 -5.88 6.36 7.14
CA LEU A 70 -6.46 5.19 7.81
C LEU A 70 -7.74 5.52 8.62
N GLY A 71 -8.02 6.80 8.85
CA GLY A 71 -9.14 7.28 9.65
C GLY A 71 -9.01 7.00 11.15
N VAL A 72 -7.80 7.10 11.71
CA VAL A 72 -7.48 6.78 13.12
C VAL A 72 -6.76 7.89 13.87
#